data_AF-A0A482XWU8-F1
#
_entry.id   AF-A0A482XWU8-F1
#
_cell.length_a   1.000
_cell.length_b   1.000
_cell.length_c   1.000
_cell.angle_alpha   90.00
_cell.angle_beta   90.00
_cell.angle_gamma   90.00
#
_symmetry.space_group_name_H-M   'P 1'
#
loop_
_entity.id
_entity.type
_entity.pdbx_description
1 polymer ?
#
loop_
_entity_poly.entity_id
_entity_poly.type
_entity_poly.pdbx_seq_one_letter_code
_entity_poly.pdbx_strand_id
1 'polypeptide(L)'
;MSDNDSRDHERPARAVASLPDDTPDGRRAWVELSGFQRDCLEAVARRARDGYPCYASGIARTLERRYPTVSRARVKPSLRILADRDFITSRDGFAGHVPAYRLTDTGRALLIQRAERLAVLCDLEREPTA
;
A
#
# COMPACT_ATOMS: atom_id res chain seq x y z
N MET A 1 30.05 -49.93 30.56
CA MET A 1 30.60 -48.56 30.47
C MET A 1 30.48 -48.15 29.01
N SER A 2 29.51 -47.26 28.78
CA SER A 2 29.33 -46.23 27.75
C SER A 2 29.86 -46.41 26.33
N ASP A 3 29.22 -45.88 25.29
CA ASP A 3 27.85 -45.48 25.00
C ASP A 3 27.83 -45.22 23.49
N ASN A 4 26.67 -45.45 22.90
CA ASN A 4 26.32 -45.19 21.51
C ASN A 4 26.41 -43.69 21.18
N ASP A 5 27.22 -43.25 20.21
CA ASP A 5 27.24 -41.85 19.74
C ASP A 5 27.28 -41.79 18.19
N SER A 6 26.17 -42.18 17.55
CA SER A 6 25.86 -41.78 16.17
C SER A 6 24.81 -40.69 16.22
N ARG A 7 25.25 -39.44 16.39
CA ARG A 7 24.40 -38.24 16.30
C ARG A 7 24.10 -37.93 14.84
N ASP A 8 22.83 -38.13 14.49
CA ASP A 8 21.99 -37.23 13.71
C ASP A 8 22.70 -36.12 12.92
N HIS A 9 22.90 -36.37 11.62
CA HIS A 9 23.03 -35.28 10.66
C HIS A 9 21.63 -34.85 10.23
N GLU A 10 21.02 -34.06 11.11
CA GLU A 10 19.83 -33.26 10.85
C GLU A 10 20.06 -32.46 9.56
N ARG A 11 19.22 -32.70 8.54
CA ARG A 11 19.18 -31.90 7.31
C ARG A 11 18.97 -30.44 7.72
N PRO A 12 19.70 -29.46 7.18
CA PRO A 12 19.40 -28.08 7.46
C PRO A 12 17.99 -27.81 6.95
N ALA A 13 17.10 -27.51 7.89
CA ALA A 13 15.79 -26.94 7.60
C ALA A 13 16.06 -25.75 6.68
N ARG A 14 15.66 -25.87 5.40
CA ARG A 14 15.55 -24.69 4.55
C ARG A 14 14.68 -23.73 5.32
N ALA A 15 15.25 -22.61 5.75
CA ALA A 15 14.49 -21.47 6.19
C ALA A 15 13.55 -21.15 5.03
N VAL A 16 12.29 -21.58 5.15
CA VAL A 16 11.21 -21.02 4.36
C VAL A 16 11.31 -19.55 4.70
N ALA A 17 11.78 -18.75 3.74
CA ALA A 17 11.79 -17.31 3.87
C ALA A 17 10.39 -16.94 4.36
N SER A 18 10.33 -16.38 5.57
CA SER A 18 9.06 -15.95 6.15
C SER A 18 8.38 -15.10 5.10
N LEU A 19 7.21 -15.56 4.64
CA LEU A 19 6.36 -14.78 3.77
C LEU A 19 6.30 -13.35 4.34
N PRO A 20 6.45 -12.31 3.51
CA PRO A 20 6.37 -10.94 4.00
C PRO A 20 5.08 -10.81 4.78
N ASP A 21 5.19 -10.25 6.00
CA ASP A 21 4.18 -10.18 7.04
C ASP A 21 2.81 -9.78 6.47
N ASP A 22 2.05 -10.78 6.03
CA ASP A 22 0.68 -10.65 5.53
C ASP A 22 -0.19 -10.57 6.77
N THR A 23 0.04 -9.52 7.56
CA THR A 23 -0.76 -9.27 8.76
C THR A 23 -2.22 -9.32 8.32
N PRO A 24 -3.04 -10.16 8.96
CA PRO A 24 -4.43 -10.34 8.56
C PRO A 24 -5.19 -9.00 8.51
N ASP A 25 -4.74 -8.03 9.31
CA ASP A 25 -5.24 -6.66 9.37
C ASP A 25 -5.01 -5.89 8.06
N GLY A 26 -3.83 -5.97 7.44
CA GLY A 26 -3.54 -5.29 6.17
C GLY A 26 -4.34 -5.85 4.99
N ARG A 27 -4.52 -7.17 4.95
CA ARG A 27 -5.40 -7.83 3.96
C ARG A 27 -6.85 -7.40 4.12
N ARG A 28 -7.35 -7.43 5.35
CA ARG A 28 -8.73 -7.01 5.66
C ARG A 28 -8.93 -5.53 5.33
N ALA A 29 -8.03 -4.65 5.75
CA ALA A 29 -8.06 -3.23 5.46
C ALA A 29 -8.13 -2.94 3.94
N TRP A 30 -7.35 -3.67 3.13
CA TRP A 30 -7.41 -3.53 1.67
C TRP A 30 -8.77 -3.96 1.11
N VAL A 31 -9.29 -5.11 1.55
CA VAL A 31 -10.56 -5.67 1.06
C VAL A 31 -11.75 -4.78 1.40
N GLU A 32 -11.73 -4.11 2.56
CA GLU A 32 -12.78 -3.20 3.00
C GLU A 32 -12.83 -1.87 2.22
N LEU A 33 -11.74 -1.49 1.54
CA LEU A 33 -11.78 -0.35 0.62
C LEU A 33 -12.47 -0.74 -0.68
N SER A 34 -13.39 0.10 -1.17
CA SER A 34 -13.92 -0.01 -2.53
C SER A 34 -12.80 0.15 -3.57
N GLY A 35 -13.03 -0.36 -4.79
CA GLY A 35 -12.07 -0.19 -5.90
C GLY A 35 -11.70 1.27 -6.14
N PHE A 36 -12.69 2.17 -6.10
CA PHE A 36 -12.44 3.60 -6.29
C PHE A 36 -11.61 4.22 -5.15
N GLN A 37 -11.75 3.75 -3.90
CA GLN A 37 -10.93 4.22 -2.78
C GLN A 37 -9.48 3.72 -2.89
N ARG A 38 -9.27 2.48 -3.31
CA ARG A 38 -7.93 1.94 -3.60
C ARG A 38 -7.25 2.76 -4.70
N ASP A 39 -7.97 3.04 -5.79
CA ASP A 39 -7.46 3.86 -6.87
C ASP A 39 -7.18 5.31 -6.43
N CYS A 40 -7.99 5.89 -5.54
CA CYS A 40 -7.69 7.18 -4.93
C CYS A 40 -6.38 7.14 -4.12
N LEU A 41 -6.15 6.09 -3.33
CA LEU A 41 -4.93 5.92 -2.55
C LEU A 41 -3.70 5.78 -3.46
N GLU A 42 -3.80 4.97 -4.52
CA GLU A 42 -2.75 4.83 -5.54
C GLU A 42 -2.48 6.15 -6.28
N ALA A 43 -3.52 6.93 -6.58
CA ALA A 43 -3.38 8.23 -7.24
C ALA A 43 -2.64 9.24 -6.35
N VAL A 44 -2.89 9.24 -5.03
CA VAL A 44 -2.10 10.03 -4.06
C VAL A 44 -0.64 9.59 -4.07
N ALA A 45 -0.37 8.29 -4.01
CA ALA A 45 0.97 7.73 -4.04
C ALA A 45 1.74 8.11 -5.31
N ARG A 46 1.09 7.99 -6.47
CA ARG A 46 1.66 8.34 -7.78
C ARG A 46 2.03 9.81 -7.86
N ARG A 47 1.11 10.70 -7.47
CA ARG A 47 1.38 12.15 -7.48
C ARG A 47 2.52 12.53 -6.56
N ALA A 48 2.59 11.94 -5.35
CA ALA A 48 3.67 12.17 -4.41
C ALA A 48 5.03 11.71 -4.99
N ARG A 49 5.07 10.53 -5.63
CA ARG A 49 6.27 10.03 -6.33
C ARG A 49 6.72 10.98 -7.44
N ASP A 50 5.76 11.51 -8.20
CA ASP A 50 6.02 12.38 -9.35
C ASP A 50 6.26 13.86 -8.95
N GLY A 51 6.33 14.16 -7.65
CA GLY A 51 6.57 15.52 -7.14
C GLY A 51 5.40 16.49 -7.32
N TYR A 52 4.20 16.00 -7.65
CA TYR A 52 3.03 16.84 -7.84
C TYR A 52 2.23 17.02 -6.55
N PRO A 53 1.67 18.23 -6.29
CA PRO A 53 0.74 18.42 -5.20
C PRO A 53 -0.48 17.51 -5.31
N CYS A 54 -0.88 16.93 -4.18
CA CYS A 54 -1.99 15.99 -4.07
C CYS A 54 -3.29 16.69 -3.64
N TYR A 55 -3.73 17.69 -4.41
CA TYR A 55 -5.06 18.28 -4.24
C TYR A 55 -6.13 17.34 -4.81
N ALA A 56 -7.37 17.45 -4.33
CA ALA A 56 -8.49 16.65 -4.85
C ALA A 56 -8.68 16.80 -6.38
N SER A 57 -8.42 17.98 -6.95
CA SER A 57 -8.43 18.21 -8.41
C SER A 57 -7.29 17.49 -9.13
N GLY A 58 -6.09 17.50 -8.56
CA GLY A 58 -4.94 16.79 -9.11
C GLY A 58 -5.13 15.28 -9.06
N ILE A 59 -5.70 14.76 -7.98
CA ILE A 59 -6.05 13.34 -7.83
C ILE A 59 -7.12 12.94 -8.85
N ALA A 60 -8.17 13.76 -9.02
CA ALA A 60 -9.18 13.53 -10.07
C ALA A 60 -8.54 13.47 -11.47
N ARG A 61 -7.62 14.38 -11.80
CA ARG A 61 -6.89 14.36 -13.08
C ARG A 61 -6.07 13.08 -13.27
N THR A 62 -5.46 12.56 -12.20
CA THR A 62 -4.72 11.29 -12.27
C THR A 62 -5.68 10.11 -12.54
N LEU A 63 -6.89 10.14 -11.98
CA LEU A 63 -7.91 9.10 -12.11
C LEU A 63 -8.66 9.12 -13.45
N GLU A 64 -8.67 10.26 -14.15
CA GLU A 64 -9.46 10.48 -15.36
C GLU A 64 -9.19 9.46 -16.48
N ARG A 65 -7.97 8.92 -16.55
CA ARG A 65 -7.61 7.84 -17.50
C ARG A 65 -8.45 6.57 -17.30
N ARG A 66 -8.83 6.26 -16.06
CA ARG A 66 -9.59 5.05 -15.69
C ARG A 66 -11.07 5.35 -15.46
N TYR A 67 -11.37 6.56 -15.02
CA TYR A 67 -12.72 7.05 -14.73
C TYR A 67 -12.97 8.33 -15.53
N PRO A 68 -13.40 8.22 -16.80
CA PRO A 68 -13.70 9.40 -17.62
C PRO A 68 -14.63 10.35 -16.88
N THR A 69 -14.36 11.65 -16.93
CA THR A 69 -15.16 12.71 -16.29
C THR A 69 -15.21 12.69 -14.76
N VAL A 70 -14.32 11.93 -14.08
CA VAL A 70 -14.24 11.94 -12.62
C VAL A 70 -13.97 13.35 -12.10
N SER A 71 -14.85 13.81 -11.21
CA SER A 71 -14.77 15.16 -10.65
C SER A 71 -14.15 15.16 -9.25
N ARG A 72 -13.63 16.31 -8.83
CA ARG A 72 -13.19 16.52 -7.44
C ARG A 72 -14.31 16.21 -6.43
N ALA A 73 -15.57 16.45 -6.79
CA ALA A 73 -16.72 16.19 -5.92
C ALA A 73 -16.92 14.68 -5.69
N ARG A 74 -16.61 13.85 -6.69
CA ARG A 74 -16.63 12.40 -6.56
C ARG A 74 -15.46 11.86 -5.72
N VAL A 75 -14.28 12.49 -5.84
CA VAL A 75 -13.05 12.06 -5.14
C VAL A 75 -13.07 12.42 -3.64
N LYS A 76 -13.58 13.61 -3.28
CA LYS A 76 -13.56 14.13 -1.90
C LYS A 76 -14.12 13.16 -0.84
N PRO A 77 -15.28 12.52 -1.03
CA PRO A 77 -15.79 11.55 -0.06
C PRO A 77 -14.83 10.38 0.19
N SER A 78 -14.17 9.88 -0.86
CA SER A 78 -13.18 8.81 -0.74
C SER A 78 -11.94 9.27 0.01
N LEU A 79 -11.43 10.48 -0.26
CA LEU A 79 -10.30 11.03 0.49
C LEU A 79 -10.61 11.23 1.97
N ARG A 80 -11.83 11.63 2.31
CA ARG A 80 -12.26 11.71 3.72
C ARG A 80 -12.22 10.34 4.39
N ILE A 81 -12.80 9.30 3.76
CA ILE A 81 -12.77 7.94 4.32
C ILE A 81 -11.33 7.41 4.47
N LEU A 82 -10.46 7.69 3.49
CA LEU A 82 -9.05 7.30 3.59
C LEU A 82 -8.32 8.05 4.71
N ALA A 83 -8.69 9.30 4.98
CA ALA A 83 -8.12 10.08 6.09
C ALA A 83 -8.65 9.60 7.45
N ASP A 84 -9.95 9.32 7.55
CA ASP A 84 -10.57 8.78 8.76
C ASP A 84 -9.99 7.41 9.16
N ARG A 85 -9.46 6.66 8.19
CA ARG A 85 -8.78 5.38 8.38
C ARG A 85 -7.26 5.49 8.49
N ASP A 86 -6.72 6.69 8.62
CA ASP A 86 -5.28 6.97 8.73
C ASP A 86 -4.45 6.45 7.54
N PHE A 87 -4.99 6.30 6.33
CA PHE A 87 -4.20 5.95 5.14
C PHE A 87 -3.61 7.17 4.43
N ILE A 88 -4.27 8.31 4.59
CA ILE A 88 -3.76 9.60 4.15
C ILE A 88 -3.97 10.62 5.26
N THR A 89 -3.22 11.71 5.21
CA THR A 89 -3.47 12.86 6.07
C THR A 89 -3.50 14.12 5.22
N SER A 90 -4.32 15.09 5.63
CA SER A 90 -4.38 16.40 4.99
C SER A 90 -3.50 17.40 5.73
N ARG A 91 -2.69 18.15 4.99
CA ARG A 91 -2.08 19.40 5.46
C ARG A 91 -2.74 20.56 4.74
N ASP A 92 -2.78 21.73 5.38
CA ASP A 92 -3.11 22.98 4.70
C ASP A 92 -2.20 23.16 3.48
N GLY A 93 -2.82 23.22 2.30
CA GLY A 93 -2.13 23.33 1.02
C GLY A 93 -2.04 24.78 0.54
N PHE A 94 -2.07 24.97 -0.78
CA PHE A 94 -1.92 26.30 -1.38
C PHE A 94 -3.02 27.26 -0.89
N ALA A 95 -2.61 28.48 -0.54
CA ALA A 95 -3.45 29.53 0.01
C ALA A 95 -4.24 29.17 1.30
N GLY A 96 -3.74 28.22 2.11
CA GLY A 96 -4.27 27.95 3.46
C GLY A 96 -5.68 27.34 3.52
N HIS A 97 -6.33 27.10 2.38
CA HIS A 97 -7.73 26.66 2.32
C HIS A 97 -7.96 25.43 1.43
N VAL A 98 -6.97 25.02 0.64
CA VAL A 98 -7.08 23.82 -0.22
C VAL A 98 -6.26 22.69 0.40
N PRO A 99 -6.88 21.64 0.97
CA PRO A 99 -6.15 20.53 1.56
C PRO A 99 -5.27 19.80 0.54
N ALA A 100 -4.01 19.58 0.90
CA ALA A 100 -3.11 18.67 0.20
C ALA A 100 -3.02 17.37 0.97
N TYR A 101 -3.19 16.24 0.28
CA TYR A 101 -3.18 14.92 0.90
C TYR A 101 -1.81 14.25 0.77
N ARG A 102 -1.31 13.60 1.82
CA ARG A 102 -0.10 12.78 1.78
C ARG A 102 -0.40 11.39 2.32
N LEU A 103 0.33 10.39 1.82
CA LEU A 103 0.33 9.08 2.46
C LEU A 103 0.85 9.20 3.89
N THR A 104 0.20 8.48 4.79
CA THR A 104 0.76 8.12 6.10
C THR A 104 1.65 6.89 5.94
N ASP A 105 2.34 6.50 7.02
CA ASP A 105 3.08 5.25 7.04
C ASP A 105 2.14 4.04 6.93
N THR A 106 0.97 4.11 7.58
CA THR A 106 -0.10 3.09 7.47
C THR A 106 -0.56 2.92 6.02
N GLY A 107 -0.87 4.02 5.31
CA GLY A 107 -1.29 3.95 3.91
C GLY A 107 -0.18 3.46 2.97
N ARG A 108 1.07 3.80 3.26
CA ARG A 108 2.24 3.29 2.54
C ARG A 108 2.41 1.79 2.74
N ALA A 109 2.34 1.31 3.98
CA ALA A 109 2.44 -0.10 4.31
C ALA A 109 1.35 -0.91 3.60
N LEU A 110 0.11 -0.39 3.55
CA LEU A 110 -1.00 -1.02 2.85
C LEU A 110 -0.72 -1.21 1.34
N LEU A 111 -0.12 -0.22 0.68
CA LEU A 111 0.27 -0.31 -0.74
C LEU A 111 1.43 -1.30 -0.95
N ILE A 112 2.41 -1.33 -0.04
CA ILE A 112 3.54 -2.28 -0.09
C ILE A 112 3.03 -3.71 0.01
N GLN A 113 2.20 -4.01 1.03
CA GLN A 113 1.59 -5.33 1.20
C GLN A 113 0.78 -5.74 -0.03
N ARG A 114 0.03 -4.80 -0.64
CA ARG A 114 -0.70 -5.10 -1.88
C ARG A 114 0.25 -5.46 -3.02
N ALA A 115 1.33 -4.70 -3.20
CA ALA A 115 2.31 -4.94 -4.26
C ALA A 115 3.01 -6.28 -4.06
N GLU A 116 3.42 -6.61 -2.84
CA GLU A 116 4.04 -7.90 -2.49
C GLU A 116 3.11 -9.07 -2.76
N ARG A 117 1.83 -8.97 -2.38
CA ARG A 117 0.84 -10.00 -2.73
C ARG A 117 0.68 -10.20 -4.23
N LEU A 118 0.72 -9.12 -5.01
CA LEU A 118 0.66 -9.22 -6.47
C LEU A 118 1.93 -9.85 -7.05
N ALA A 119 3.09 -9.52 -6.51
CA ALA A 119 4.36 -10.10 -6.92
C ALA A 119 4.39 -11.61 -6.70
N VAL A 120 3.93 -12.09 -5.53
CA VAL A 120 3.81 -13.53 -5.23
C VAL A 120 2.89 -14.23 -6.22
N LEU A 121 1.74 -13.64 -6.56
CA LEU A 121 0.81 -14.22 -7.56
C LEU A 121 1.38 -14.26 -8.99
N CYS A 122 2.45 -13.51 -9.26
CA CYS A 122 3.11 -13.46 -10.54
C CYS A 122 4.48 -14.18 -10.53
N ASP A 123 4.81 -14.90 -9.45
CA ASP A 123 6.12 -15.54 -9.24
C ASP A 123 7.31 -14.56 -9.37
N LEU A 124 7.08 -13.27 -9.04
CA LEU A 124 8.08 -12.20 -9.08
C LEU A 124 8.78 -12.00 -7.74
N GLU A 125 9.13 -13.08 -7.04
CA GLU A 125 9.83 -12.98 -5.75
C GLU A 125 11.10 -12.12 -5.91
N ARG A 126 11.24 -11.08 -5.06
CA ARG A 126 12.43 -10.25 -5.04
C ARG A 126 13.62 -11.14 -4.68
N GLU A 127 14.57 -11.31 -5.60
CA GLU A 127 15.92 -11.68 -5.20
C GLU A 127 16.38 -10.67 -4.14
N PRO A 128 16.87 -11.13 -2.98
CA PRO A 128 17.43 -10.21 -2.00
C PRO A 128 18.62 -9.51 -2.66
N THR A 129 18.54 -8.19 -2.79
CA THR A 129 19.69 -7.37 -3.16
C THR A 129 20.79 -7.62 -2.13
N ALA A 130 21.86 -8.26 -2.59
CA ALA A 130 23.11 -8.50 -1.85
C ALA A 130 23.80 -7.19 -1.47
#